data_AF-A0A843TDA4-F1
#
_entry.id   AF-A0A843TDA4-F1
#
_cell.length_a   1.000
_cell.length_b   1.000
_cell.length_c   1.000
_cell.angle_alpha   90.00
_cell.angle_beta   90.00
_cell.angle_gamma   90.00
#
_symmetry.space_group_name_H-M   'P 1'
#
loop_
_entity.id
_entity.type
_entity.pdbx_description
1 polymer ?
#
loop_
_entity_poly.entity_id
_entity_poly.type
_entity_poly.pdbx_seq_one_letter_code
_entity_poly.pdbx_strand_id
1 'polypeptide(L)'
;MSVLPQIYIHPSEMLSYRLYNGTGNPYLHVKEFLYESSRWQQDPITLAYLFRKFLDSPALEWFYSLELSEAGDFRPLHKRFLQSCRCHLKLRRKSTLQSLRAVQTLREEQDPLPLDKICEEIPEGQNADSQAEAEPPGKAKD
;
A
#
# COMPACT_ATOMS: atom_id res chain seq x y z
N MET A 1 31.20 -0.73 -13.96
CA MET A 1 29.93 -1.40 -14.33
C MET A 1 30.19 -2.88 -14.33
N SER A 2 29.62 -3.60 -13.39
CA SER A 2 29.92 -5.01 -13.17
C SER A 2 28.78 -5.83 -13.76
N VAL A 3 29.09 -6.63 -14.77
CA VAL A 3 28.11 -7.34 -15.60
C VAL A 3 27.99 -8.76 -15.05
N LEU A 4 26.79 -9.16 -14.62
CA LEU A 4 26.52 -10.57 -14.28
C LEU A 4 26.79 -11.44 -15.51
N PRO A 5 27.30 -12.68 -15.34
CA PRO A 5 27.56 -13.58 -16.46
C PRO A 5 26.29 -13.75 -17.31
N GLN A 6 26.45 -13.66 -18.64
CA GLN A 6 25.38 -14.01 -19.57
C GLN A 6 25.26 -15.53 -19.59
N ILE A 7 24.19 -16.03 -18.99
CA ILE A 7 23.85 -17.45 -18.98
C ILE A 7 22.91 -17.71 -20.15
N TYR A 8 23.29 -18.65 -21.00
CA TYR A 8 22.42 -19.11 -22.08
C TYR A 8 21.46 -20.16 -21.53
N ILE A 9 20.17 -19.88 -21.66
CA ILE A 9 19.08 -20.81 -21.34
C ILE A 9 18.32 -21.01 -22.63
N HIS A 10 18.19 -22.25 -23.07
CA HIS A 10 17.51 -22.53 -24.33
C HIS A 10 16.04 -22.07 -24.24
N PRO A 11 15.42 -21.53 -25.31
CA PRO A 11 14.05 -21.01 -25.23
C PRO A 11 13.01 -22.05 -24.76
N SER A 12 13.20 -23.33 -25.10
CA SER A 12 12.34 -24.43 -24.60
C SER A 12 12.50 -24.68 -23.10
N GLU A 13 13.53 -24.13 -22.49
CA GLU A 13 13.83 -24.17 -21.07
C GLU A 13 13.45 -22.85 -20.38
N MET A 14 12.95 -21.87 -21.12
CA MET A 14 12.51 -20.62 -20.54
C MET A 14 11.18 -20.86 -19.84
N LEU A 15 11.18 -20.70 -18.52
CA LEU A 15 9.99 -20.93 -17.71
C LEU A 15 9.08 -19.70 -17.79
N SER A 16 7.79 -19.95 -17.92
CA SER A 16 6.73 -18.94 -17.87
C SER A 16 6.43 -18.58 -16.43
N TYR A 17 7.31 -17.76 -15.88
CA TYR A 17 7.29 -17.35 -14.49
C TYR A 17 6.21 -16.31 -14.18
N ARG A 18 5.55 -16.44 -13.02
CA ARG A 18 4.76 -15.33 -12.46
C ARG A 18 5.69 -14.28 -11.83
N LEU A 19 5.81 -13.13 -12.47
CA LEU A 19 6.66 -12.04 -11.99
C LEU A 19 6.22 -11.52 -10.62
N TYR A 20 7.21 -11.25 -9.75
CA TYR A 20 6.99 -10.62 -8.46
C TYR A 20 7.25 -9.12 -8.52
N ASN A 21 6.20 -8.32 -8.33
CA ASN A 21 6.24 -6.85 -8.39
C ASN A 21 6.35 -6.17 -7.01
N GLY A 22 6.63 -6.93 -5.95
CA GLY A 22 6.65 -6.40 -4.57
C GLY A 22 5.32 -6.50 -3.81
N THR A 23 4.27 -7.08 -4.41
CA THR A 23 2.99 -7.32 -3.75
C THR A 23 2.75 -8.82 -3.49
N GLY A 24 1.97 -9.15 -2.46
CA GLY A 24 1.69 -10.54 -2.09
C GLY A 24 2.67 -11.12 -1.05
N ASN A 25 2.75 -12.45 -0.99
CA ASN A 25 3.59 -13.15 -0.02
C ASN A 25 4.95 -13.51 -0.67
N PRO A 26 6.06 -12.85 -0.28
CA PRO A 26 7.37 -13.11 -0.88
C PRO A 26 7.86 -14.53 -0.60
N TYR A 27 7.45 -15.17 0.50
CA TYR A 27 7.83 -16.55 0.80
C TYR A 27 7.20 -17.54 -0.17
N LEU A 28 5.92 -17.34 -0.53
CA LEU A 28 5.26 -18.20 -1.50
C LEU A 28 5.87 -18.02 -2.88
N HIS A 29 6.16 -16.78 -3.29
CA HIS A 29 6.84 -16.52 -4.55
C HIS A 29 8.23 -17.17 -4.65
N VAL A 30 9.04 -17.11 -3.60
CA VAL A 30 10.36 -17.79 -3.59
C VAL A 30 10.19 -19.32 -3.65
N LYS A 31 9.17 -19.86 -2.98
CA LYS A 31 8.88 -21.29 -3.01
C LYS A 31 8.43 -21.76 -4.40
N GLU A 32 7.54 -21.02 -5.06
CA GLU A 32 7.11 -21.27 -6.44
C GLU A 32 8.29 -21.20 -7.40
N PHE A 33 9.10 -20.14 -7.31
CA PHE A 33 10.33 -20.02 -8.07
C PHE A 33 11.22 -21.26 -7.93
N LEU A 34 11.54 -21.67 -6.69
CA LEU A 34 12.38 -22.84 -6.41
C LEU A 34 11.82 -24.17 -6.93
N TYR A 35 10.50 -24.29 -6.97
CA TYR A 35 9.81 -25.46 -7.52
C TYR A 35 9.97 -25.51 -9.04
N GLU A 36 9.66 -24.39 -9.72
CA GLU A 36 9.79 -24.27 -11.18
C GLU A 36 11.25 -24.34 -11.63
N SER A 37 12.18 -23.83 -10.83
CA SER A 37 13.62 -23.83 -11.11
C SER A 37 14.38 -25.00 -10.47
N SER A 38 13.67 -26.08 -10.09
CA SER A 38 14.24 -27.22 -9.36
C SER A 38 15.45 -27.86 -10.06
N ARG A 39 15.46 -27.91 -11.40
CA ARG A 39 16.57 -28.46 -12.18
C ARG A 39 17.90 -27.70 -12.04
N TRP A 40 17.88 -26.43 -11.62
CA TRP A 40 19.10 -25.63 -11.41
C TRP A 40 19.48 -25.49 -9.94
N GLN A 41 18.89 -26.29 -9.03
CA GLN A 41 19.22 -26.21 -7.59
C GLN A 41 20.70 -26.42 -7.26
N GLN A 42 21.43 -27.12 -8.12
CA GLN A 42 22.88 -27.34 -7.98
C GLN A 42 23.73 -26.20 -8.59
N ASP A 43 23.11 -25.27 -9.32
CA ASP A 43 23.78 -24.13 -9.94
C ASP A 43 23.26 -22.80 -9.33
N PRO A 44 23.90 -22.34 -8.23
CA PRO A 44 23.47 -21.14 -7.53
C PRO A 44 23.61 -19.86 -8.37
N ILE A 45 24.49 -19.85 -9.37
CA ILE A 45 24.72 -18.69 -10.24
C ILE A 45 23.57 -18.61 -11.25
N THR A 46 23.22 -19.73 -11.89
CA THR A 46 22.05 -19.79 -12.79
C THR A 46 20.75 -19.49 -12.06
N LEU A 47 20.59 -19.97 -10.82
CA LEU A 47 19.43 -19.59 -10.01
C LEU A 47 19.37 -18.10 -9.71
N ALA A 48 20.50 -17.46 -9.39
CA ALA A 48 20.51 -16.02 -9.13
C ALA A 48 20.15 -15.22 -10.40
N TYR A 49 20.68 -15.64 -11.55
CA TYR A 49 20.33 -15.06 -12.85
C TYR A 49 18.84 -15.19 -13.17
N LEU A 50 18.28 -16.39 -12.98
CA LEU A 50 16.87 -16.69 -13.21
C LEU A 50 15.98 -15.92 -12.22
N PHE A 51 16.40 -15.83 -10.96
CA PHE A 51 15.67 -15.09 -9.94
C PHE A 51 15.54 -13.61 -10.33
N ARG A 52 16.59 -12.98 -10.86
CA ARG A 52 16.49 -11.61 -11.41
C ARG A 52 15.39 -11.49 -12.47
N LYS A 53 15.27 -12.48 -13.37
CA LYS A 53 14.24 -12.51 -14.42
C LYS A 53 12.82 -12.75 -13.87
N PHE A 54 12.71 -13.24 -12.64
CA PHE A 54 11.47 -13.49 -11.91
C PHE A 54 10.95 -12.24 -11.18
N LEU A 55 11.75 -11.17 -11.11
CA LEU A 55 11.41 -9.92 -10.44
C LEU A 55 10.93 -8.87 -11.43
N ASP A 56 10.01 -8.03 -10.97
CA ASP A 56 9.48 -6.90 -11.73
C ASP A 56 9.40 -5.64 -10.85
N SER A 57 9.42 -4.48 -11.51
CA SER A 57 9.12 -3.18 -10.92
C SER A 57 9.98 -2.91 -9.65
N PRO A 58 9.48 -2.49 -8.46
CA PRO A 58 10.37 -2.12 -7.35
C PRO A 58 11.18 -3.30 -6.77
N ALA A 59 10.74 -4.55 -7.01
CA ALA A 59 11.52 -5.72 -6.59
C ALA A 59 12.76 -5.92 -7.47
N LEU A 60 12.66 -5.57 -8.75
CA LEU A 60 13.80 -5.59 -9.68
C LEU A 60 14.79 -4.45 -9.36
N GLU A 61 14.30 -3.26 -8.99
CA GLU A 61 15.15 -2.16 -8.53
C GLU A 61 15.95 -2.53 -7.29
N TRP A 62 15.31 -3.21 -6.32
CA TRP A 62 16.02 -3.76 -5.16
C TRP A 62 17.18 -4.67 -5.58
N PHE A 63 16.96 -5.54 -6.58
CA PHE A 63 18.02 -6.43 -7.07
C PHE A 63 19.19 -5.64 -7.69
N TYR A 64 18.90 -4.60 -8.47
CA TYR A 64 19.94 -3.74 -9.06
C TYR A 64 20.69 -2.88 -8.03
N SER A 65 20.13 -2.68 -6.84
CA SER A 65 20.82 -1.98 -5.75
C SER A 65 21.89 -2.84 -5.05
N LEU A 66 21.94 -4.14 -5.33
CA LEU A 66 22.89 -5.08 -4.69
C LEU A 66 24.28 -5.01 -5.32
N GLU A 67 25.30 -5.31 -4.52
CA GLU A 67 26.65 -5.53 -5.03
C GLU A 67 26.76 -6.89 -5.74
N LEU A 68 27.75 -7.07 -6.63
CA LEU A 68 27.92 -8.34 -7.36
C LEU A 68 28.17 -9.53 -6.46
N SER A 69 28.93 -9.32 -5.39
CA SER A 69 29.20 -10.33 -4.36
C SER A 69 27.90 -10.87 -3.75
N GLU A 70 26.85 -10.06 -3.72
CA GLU A 70 25.55 -10.37 -3.14
C GLU A 70 24.57 -10.96 -4.16
N ALA A 71 24.73 -10.59 -5.44
CA ALA A 71 23.88 -11.04 -6.55
C ALA A 71 24.39 -12.32 -7.24
N GLY A 72 25.61 -12.78 -6.92
CA GLY A 72 26.25 -13.92 -7.58
C GLY A 72 25.86 -15.31 -7.06
N ASP A 73 25.29 -15.41 -5.84
CA ASP A 73 24.84 -16.68 -5.26
C ASP A 73 23.40 -16.58 -4.76
N PHE A 74 22.55 -17.46 -5.27
CA PHE A 74 21.13 -17.49 -4.91
C PHE A 74 20.88 -17.75 -3.41
N ARG A 75 21.73 -18.52 -2.72
CA ARG A 75 21.52 -18.89 -1.31
C ARG A 75 21.52 -17.70 -0.34
N PRO A 76 22.54 -16.82 -0.32
CA PRO A 76 22.48 -15.60 0.48
C PRO A 76 21.48 -14.58 -0.09
N LEU A 77 21.33 -14.53 -1.41
CA LEU A 77 20.43 -13.59 -2.10
C LEU A 77 18.97 -13.72 -1.67
N HIS A 78 18.39 -14.93 -1.71
CA HIS A 78 16.97 -15.10 -1.38
C HIS A 78 16.68 -14.83 0.11
N LYS A 79 17.64 -15.12 1.01
CA LYS A 79 17.51 -14.78 2.44
C LYS A 79 17.43 -13.27 2.63
N ARG A 80 18.31 -12.52 1.96
CA ARG A 80 18.33 -11.05 1.99
C ARG A 80 17.06 -10.47 1.38
N PHE A 81 16.58 -11.02 0.26
CA PHE A 81 15.32 -10.64 -0.36
C PHE A 81 14.14 -10.76 0.63
N LEU A 82 14.01 -11.90 1.30
CA LEU A 82 12.94 -12.12 2.28
C LEU A 82 13.06 -11.16 3.48
N GLN A 83 14.28 -10.89 3.94
CA GLN A 83 14.53 -9.93 5.02
C GLN A 83 14.13 -8.50 4.61
N SER A 84 14.52 -8.08 3.41
CA SER A 84 14.16 -6.77 2.83
C SER A 84 12.63 -6.60 2.75
N CYS A 85 11.93 -7.60 2.21
CA CYS A 85 10.47 -7.58 2.13
C CYS A 85 9.81 -7.50 3.51
N ARG A 86 10.34 -8.20 4.52
CA ARG A 86 9.82 -8.11 5.91
C ARG A 86 10.00 -6.72 6.50
N CYS A 87 11.13 -6.06 6.25
CA CYS A 87 11.36 -4.69 6.69
C CYS A 87 10.37 -3.72 6.05
N HIS A 88 10.13 -3.84 4.74
CA HIS A 88 9.17 -3.02 4.01
C HIS A 88 7.73 -3.23 4.50
N LEU A 89 7.33 -4.48 4.77
CA LEU A 89 6.00 -4.78 5.34
C LEU A 89 5.82 -4.20 6.75
N LYS A 90 6.86 -4.26 7.60
CA LYS A 90 6.83 -3.65 8.94
C LYS A 90 6.74 -2.13 8.86
N LEU A 91 7.47 -1.50 7.94
CA LEU A 91 7.46 -0.05 7.74
C LEU A 91 6.07 0.42 7.26
N ARG A 92 5.48 -0.27 6.26
CA ARG A 92 4.12 0.04 5.80
C ARG A 92 3.10 -0.07 6.92
N ARG A 93 3.10 -1.16 7.70
CA ARG A 93 2.17 -1.31 8.83
C ARG A 93 2.30 -0.19 9.87
N LYS A 94 3.53 0.23 10.19
CA LYS A 94 3.75 1.35 11.11
C LYS A 94 3.21 2.67 10.55
N SER A 95 3.45 2.96 9.28
CA SER A 95 2.91 4.16 8.63
C SER A 95 1.37 4.14 8.59
N THR A 96 0.75 3.00 8.26
CA THR A 96 -0.72 2.87 8.25
C THR A 96 -1.31 3.05 9.64
N LEU A 97 -0.67 2.50 10.68
CA LEU A 97 -1.13 2.70 12.07
C LEU A 97 -0.99 4.16 12.52
N GLN A 98 0.08 4.86 12.12
CA GLN A 98 0.23 6.28 12.39
C GLN A 98 -0.82 7.12 11.67
N SER A 99 -1.09 6.83 10.39
CA SER A 99 -2.16 7.50 9.62
C SER A 99 -3.54 7.24 10.21
N LEU A 100 -3.84 6.00 10.63
CA LEU A 100 -5.11 5.66 11.29
C LEU A 100 -5.27 6.38 12.63
N ARG A 101 -4.20 6.47 13.44
CA ARG A 101 -4.22 7.26 14.66
C ARG A 101 -4.44 8.74 14.37
N ALA A 102 -3.72 9.32 13.40
CA ALA A 102 -3.90 10.73 13.03
C ALA A 102 -5.34 11.03 12.57
N VAL A 103 -5.97 10.12 11.81
CA VAL A 103 -7.38 10.26 11.42
C VAL A 103 -8.33 10.14 12.62
N GLN A 104 -8.04 9.27 13.60
CA GLN A 104 -8.82 9.20 14.85
C GLN A 104 -8.69 10.49 15.67
N THR A 105 -7.48 11.03 15.80
CA THR A 105 -7.24 12.28 16.53
C THR A 105 -7.93 13.48 15.88
N LEU A 106 -7.93 13.57 14.54
CA LEU A 106 -8.68 14.60 13.81
C LEU A 106 -10.20 14.47 13.99
N ARG A 107 -10.70 13.27 14.30
CA ARG A 107 -12.11 13.01 14.55
C ARG A 107 -12.52 13.30 15.99
N GLU A 108 -11.61 13.16 16.95
CA GLU A 108 -11.80 13.56 18.35
C GLU A 108 -11.70 15.08 18.55
N GLU A 109 -10.98 15.81 17.70
CA GLU A 109 -10.97 17.29 17.70
C GLU A 109 -12.21 17.94 17.04
N GLN A 110 -13.13 17.14 16.50
CA GLN A 110 -14.49 17.58 16.21
C GLN A 110 -15.40 17.18 17.37
N ASP A 111 -15.23 17.84 18.50
CA ASP A 111 -16.21 17.86 19.58
C ASP A 111 -17.51 18.50 19.01
N PRO A 112 -18.64 17.79 18.91
CA PRO A 112 -19.91 18.48 18.79
C PRO A 112 -20.11 19.21 20.11
N LEU A 113 -19.98 20.54 20.06
CA LEU A 113 -20.29 21.48 21.15
C LEU A 113 -21.36 20.88 22.08
N PRO A 114 -21.12 20.83 23.40
CA PRO A 114 -22.13 20.34 24.32
C PRO A 114 -23.42 21.12 24.10
N LEU A 115 -24.50 20.39 23.78
CA LEU A 115 -25.83 20.93 23.50
C LEU A 115 -26.43 21.71 24.68
N ASP A 116 -25.75 21.72 25.82
CA ASP A 116 -26.14 22.41 27.05
C ASP A 116 -25.85 23.93 27.05
N LYS A 117 -25.28 24.51 25.98
CA LYS A 117 -25.00 25.95 25.88
C LYS A 117 -25.84 26.75 24.88
N ILE A 118 -26.90 26.17 24.30
CA ILE A 118 -27.79 26.88 23.36
C ILE A 118 -29.05 27.43 24.04
N CYS A 119 -29.22 27.23 25.35
CA CYS A 119 -30.37 27.75 26.09
C CYS A 119 -29.95 28.75 27.17
N GLU A 120 -29.34 29.87 26.79
CA GLU A 120 -29.37 31.06 27.63
C GLU A 120 -29.75 32.30 26.80
N GLU A 121 -30.85 32.91 27.25
CA GLU A 121 -31.31 34.29 27.02
C GLU A 121 -32.00 34.62 25.68
N ILE A 122 -33.28 34.24 25.59
CA ILE A 122 -34.28 35.14 24.98
C ILE A 122 -34.90 35.93 26.14
N PRO A 123 -34.59 37.23 26.32
CA PRO A 123 -35.28 38.04 27.31
C PRO A 123 -36.74 38.25 26.88
N GLU A 124 -37.65 37.80 27.74
CA GLU A 124 -39.07 38.15 27.67
C GLU A 124 -39.27 39.65 27.91
N GLY A 125 -40.05 40.28 27.02
CA GLY A 125 -40.78 41.51 27.33
C GLY A 125 -40.54 42.65 26.36
N GLN A 126 -41.51 42.91 25.46
CA GLN A 126 -42.50 43.96 25.69
C GLN A 126 -43.50 44.06 24.52
N ASN A 127 -44.77 44.05 24.91
CA ASN A 127 -45.96 44.38 24.13
C ASN A 127 -45.90 45.83 23.59
N ALA A 128 -46.25 46.04 22.33
CA ALA A 128 -46.91 47.26 21.86
C ALA A 128 -47.59 47.02 20.50
N ASP A 129 -48.90 46.82 20.57
CA ASP A 129 -49.96 47.35 19.71
C ASP A 129 -49.55 48.04 18.39
N SER A 130 -50.05 47.53 17.26
CA SER A 130 -50.75 48.35 16.26
C SER A 130 -51.42 47.50 15.18
N GLN A 131 -52.70 47.78 14.99
CA GLN A 131 -53.63 47.29 13.97
C GLN A 131 -53.21 47.63 12.53
N ALA A 132 -53.74 46.84 11.58
CA ALA A 132 -54.32 47.23 10.27
C ALA A 132 -54.12 46.06 9.28
N GLU A 133 -55.13 45.24 9.00
CA GLU A 133 -56.19 45.40 7.98
C GLU A 133 -55.98 44.48 6.76
N ALA A 134 -57.09 43.87 6.34
CA ALA A 134 -57.43 43.33 5.01
C ALA A 134 -56.79 42.02 4.48
N GLU A 135 -57.57 40.95 4.65
CA GLU A 135 -57.83 39.82 3.71
C GLU A 135 -58.28 40.30 2.28
N PRO A 136 -58.55 39.44 1.26
CA PRO A 136 -57.94 38.16 0.80
C PRO A 136 -57.82 38.13 -0.78
N PRO A 137 -58.18 37.06 -1.53
CA PRO A 137 -57.39 35.89 -1.94
C PRO A 137 -57.19 35.78 -3.48
N GLY A 138 -56.27 34.93 -3.95
CA GLY A 138 -56.08 34.65 -5.37
C GLY A 138 -55.74 33.19 -5.66
N LYS A 139 -56.72 32.46 -6.20
CA LYS A 139 -56.74 31.03 -6.54
C LYS A 139 -56.26 30.80 -7.99
N ALA A 140 -55.94 29.54 -8.29
CA ALA A 140 -56.00 28.85 -9.60
C ALA A 140 -54.87 29.17 -10.62
N LYS A 141 -54.04 28.17 -10.97
CA LYS A 141 -54.23 27.10 -11.98
C LYS A 141 -54.17 27.63 -13.42
N ASP A 142 -53.15 27.18 -14.14
CA ASP A 142 -53.29 26.57 -15.46
C ASP A 142 -52.41 25.31 -15.49
#